data_AF-A0A067RJT0-F1
#
_entry.id   AF-A0A067RJT0-F1
#
_cell.length_a   1.000
_cell.length_b   1.000
_cell.length_c   1.000
_cell.angle_alpha   90.00
_cell.angle_beta   90.00
_cell.angle_gamma   90.00
#
_symmetry.space_group_name_H-M   'P 1'
#
loop_
_entity.id
_entity.type
_entity.pdbx_description
1 polymer ?
#
loop_
_entity_poly.entity_id
_entity_poly.type
_entity_poly.pdbx_seq_one_letter_code
_entity_poly.pdbx_strand_id
1 'polypeptide(L)' 'MKTHEGDPQEECVRCGKVYLTSSNQVAHGFCGPCYAANQGLPLVKESSPSSLRSCGDSGSEESCTTGTERDEEDSHLE' A
#
# COMPACT_ATOMS: atom_id res chain seq x y z
N MET A 1 -9.36 38.44 -32.62
CA MET A 1 -9.66 37.03 -32.94
C MET A 1 -10.17 36.37 -31.67
N LYS A 2 -11.36 35.78 -31.66
CA LYS A 2 -11.84 35.02 -30.49
C LYS A 2 -11.21 33.63 -30.57
N THR A 3 -10.22 33.37 -29.72
CA THR A 3 -9.67 32.04 -29.53
C THR A 3 -10.76 31.18 -28.90
N HIS A 4 -11.24 30.19 -29.63
CA HIS A 4 -12.07 29.14 -29.07
C HIS A 4 -11.17 28.34 -28.12
N GLU A 5 -11.21 28.70 -26.84
CA GLU A 5 -10.66 27.86 -25.79
C GLU A 5 -11.49 26.56 -25.84
N GLY A 6 -10.86 25.46 -26.22
CA GLY A 6 -11.53 24.16 -26.27
C GLY A 6 -12.07 23.80 -24.89
N ASP A 7 -13.21 23.12 -24.85
CA ASP A 7 -13.79 22.67 -23.57
C ASP A 7 -12.74 21.82 -22.82
N PRO A 8 -12.52 22.09 -21.52
CA PRO A 8 -11.56 21.35 -20.73
C PRO A 8 -11.90 19.86 -20.70
N GLN A 9 -10.87 19.02 -20.69
CA GLN A 9 -10.98 17.57 -20.76
C GLN A 9 -10.25 16.92 -19.58
N GLU A 10 -10.83 15.84 -19.08
CA GLU A 10 -10.28 15.02 -18.01
C GLU A 10 -10.12 13.57 -18.47
N GLU A 11 -9.04 12.92 -18.02
CA GLU A 11 -8.76 11.52 -18.34
C GLU A 11 -9.01 10.63 -17.12
N CYS A 12 -9.71 9.52 -17.33
CA CYS A 12 -9.87 8.51 -16.29
C CYS A 12 -8.55 7.77 -16.03
N VAL A 13 -8.02 7.86 -14.82
CA VAL A 13 -6.74 7.24 -14.41
C VAL A 13 -6.76 5.71 -14.57
N ARG A 14 -7.93 5.08 -14.51
CA ARG A 14 -8.07 3.61 -14.60
C ARG A 14 -8.13 3.09 -16.04
N CYS A 15 -8.86 3.76 -16.93
CA CYS A 15 -9.12 3.25 -18.29
C CYS A 15 -8.58 4.14 -19.41
N GLY A 16 -8.00 5.30 -19.09
CA GLY A 16 -7.40 6.23 -20.05
C GLY A 16 -8.42 6.93 -20.96
N LYS A 17 -9.72 6.81 -20.67
CA LYS A 17 -10.75 7.48 -21.47
C LYS A 17 -10.82 8.96 -21.11
N VAL A 18 -10.88 9.78 -22.16
CA VAL A 18 -11.02 11.23 -22.06
C VAL A 18 -12.50 11.61 -22.05
N TYR A 19 -12.86 12.51 -21.14
CA TYR A 19 -14.20 13.04 -20.94
C TYR A 19 -14.14 14.56 -20.89
N LEU A 20 -15.23 15.21 -21.28
CA LEU A 20 -15.37 16.66 -21.13
C LEU A 20 -15.62 16.99 -19.65
N THR A 21 -14.89 17.96 -19.10
CA THR A 21 -15.09 18.43 -17.72
C THR A 21 -16.51 18.97 -17.54
N SER A 22 -17.07 19.59 -18.58
CA SER A 22 -18.47 20.06 -18.60
C SER A 22 -19.52 18.94 -18.42
N SER A 23 -19.16 17.69 -18.69
CA SER A 23 -20.08 16.54 -18.62
C SER A 23 -20.16 15.89 -17.23
N ASN A 24 -19.28 16.28 -16.29
CA ASN A 24 -19.21 15.75 -14.92
C ASN A 24 -19.18 14.21 -14.86
N GLN A 25 -18.51 13.59 -15.84
CA GLN A 25 -18.44 12.12 -16.01
C GLN A 25 -17.25 11.50 -15.26
N VAL A 26 -16.33 12.33 -14.79
CA VAL A 26 -15.12 11.93 -14.08
C VAL A 26 -15.24 12.48 -12.66
N ALA A 27 -15.36 11.58 -11.69
CA ALA A 27 -15.36 11.92 -10.27
C ALA A 27 -14.04 11.46 -9.66
N HIS A 28 -13.30 12.38 -9.04
CA HIS A 28 -12.00 12.09 -8.41
C HIS A 28 -10.99 11.41 -9.35
N GLY A 29 -10.99 11.76 -10.64
CA GLY A 29 -10.12 11.16 -11.65
C GLY A 29 -10.56 9.79 -12.18
N PHE A 30 -11.75 9.30 -11.81
CA PHE A 30 -12.31 8.05 -12.30
C PHE A 30 -13.64 8.28 -13.03
N CYS A 31 -13.82 7.64 -14.19
CA CYS A 31 -15.12 7.68 -14.85
C CYS A 31 -16.19 6.89 -14.08
N GLY A 32 -17.46 7.25 -14.24
CA GLY A 32 -18.59 6.60 -13.55
C GLY A 32 -18.53 5.06 -13.49
N PRO A 33 -18.29 4.35 -14.61
CA PRO A 33 -18.14 2.89 -14.60
C PRO A 33 -16.96 2.40 -13.74
N CYS A 34 -15.81 3.07 -13.83
CA CYS A 34 -14.61 2.70 -13.06
C CYS A 34 -14.77 3.00 -11.57
N TYR A 35 -15.49 4.07 -11.24
CA TYR A 35 -15.83 4.46 -9.88
C TYR A 35 -16.80 3.46 -9.24
N ALA A 36 -17.87 3.10 -9.95
CA ALA A 36 -18.83 2.09 -9.51
C ALA A 36 -18.19 0.70 -9.33
N ALA A 37 -17.31 0.30 -10.26
CA ALA A 37 -16.60 -0.97 -10.19
C ALA A 37 -15.61 -1.06 -9.01
N ASN A 38 -15.22 0.06 -8.40
CA ASN A 38 -14.35 0.11 -7.21
C ASN A 38 -15.13 0.31 -5.89
N GLN A 39 -16.45 0.12 -5.89
CA GLN A 39 -17.30 0.36 -4.71
C GLN A 39 -17.15 1.77 -4.10
N GLY A 40 -16.77 2.77 -4.91
CA GLY A 40 -16.59 4.14 -4.44
C GLY A 40 -15.36 4.40 -3.57
N LEU A 41 -14.39 3.48 -3.51
CA LEU A 41 -13.09 3.76 -2.87
C LEU A 41 -12.16 4.43 -3.90
N PRO A 42 -11.89 5.75 -3.79
CA PRO A 42 -10.86 6.37 -4.59
C PRO A 42 -9.52 5.74 -4.20
N LEU A 43 -8.94 4.96 -5.10
CA LEU A 43 -7.55 4.46 -5.03
C LEU A 43 -6.57 5.63 -5.27
N VAL A 44 -6.73 6.74 -4.56
CA VAL A 44 -5.61 7.64 -4.35
C VAL A 44 -4.66 6.85 -3.46
N LYS A 45 -3.67 6.23 -4.12
CA LYS A 45 -2.52 5.67 -3.43
C LYS A 45 -1.94 6.85 -2.67
N GLU A 46 -2.25 6.92 -1.38
CA GLU A 46 -1.58 7.81 -0.46
C GLU A 46 -0.11 7.42 -0.60
N SER A 47 0.63 8.21 -1.37
CA SER A 47 2.07 8.29 -1.23
C SER A 47 2.28 8.91 0.14
N SER A 48 2.03 8.14 1.20
CA SER A 48 2.50 8.45 2.54
C SER A 48 3.98 8.04 2.52
N PRO A 49 4.93 8.99 2.51
CA PRO A 49 6.27 8.68 2.98
C PRO A 49 6.17 8.55 4.50
N SER A 50 5.56 7.48 4.99
CA SER A 50 5.67 7.07 6.39
C SER A 50 7.02 6.41 6.59
N SER A 51 8.06 7.20 6.36
CA SER A 51 9.34 7.10 7.07
C SER A 51 9.06 7.27 8.55
N LEU A 52 8.64 6.22 9.25
CA LEU A 52 8.79 6.18 10.70
C LEU A 52 9.20 4.77 11.15
N ARG A 53 10.52 4.67 11.29
CA ARG A 53 11.22 3.93 12.35
C ARG A 53 11.24 2.42 12.20
N SER A 54 12.26 1.99 11.44
CA SER A 54 13.05 0.82 11.79
C SER A 54 13.50 0.96 13.25
N CYS A 55 12.90 0.18 14.15
CA CYS A 55 13.59 -0.27 15.35
C CYS A 55 14.24 -1.61 15.00
N GLY A 56 15.49 -1.54 14.57
CA GLY A 56 16.41 -2.64 14.81
C GLY A 56 16.62 -2.71 16.32
N ASP A 57 16.03 -3.72 16.96
CA ASP A 57 16.45 -4.12 18.29
C ASP A 57 17.64 -5.05 18.10
N SER A 58 18.83 -4.48 18.24
CA SER A 58 20.09 -5.21 18.28
C SER A 58 20.68 -5.05 19.67
N GLY A 59 20.65 -6.15 20.42
CA GLY A 59 21.53 -6.45 21.54
C GLY A 59 21.14 -5.77 22.86
N SER A 60 21.43 -6.35 24.02
CA SER A 60 22.14 -7.56 24.46
C SER A 60 22.04 -7.51 25.98
N GLU A 61 21.94 -8.64 26.69
CA GLU A 61 22.65 -8.79 27.97
C GLU A 61 22.60 -10.24 28.47
N GLU A 62 23.78 -10.66 28.89
CA GLU A 62 24.16 -11.89 29.59
C GLU A 62 23.13 -12.53 30.54
N SER A 63 23.13 -13.87 30.62
CA SER A 63 23.21 -14.49 31.94
C SER A 63 23.79 -15.89 31.91
N CYS A 64 24.95 -16.00 32.56
CA CYS A 64 25.74 -17.20 32.75
C CYS A 64 25.32 -17.88 34.07
N THR A 65 24.59 -18.99 34.06
CA THR A 65 24.53 -19.95 35.18
C THR A 65 23.99 -21.27 34.61
N THR A 66 24.47 -22.49 34.85
CA THR A 66 25.51 -23.08 35.68
C THR A 66 25.51 -24.53 35.23
N GLY A 67 26.69 -25.12 35.02
CA GLY A 67 26.79 -26.57 34.82
C GLY A 67 26.13 -27.31 35.97
N THR A 68 25.29 -28.30 35.65
CA THR A 68 24.98 -29.39 36.57
C THR A 68 25.18 -30.69 35.80
N GLU A 69 26.35 -31.27 35.96
CA GLU A 69 26.64 -32.68 35.74
C GLU A 69 25.73 -33.58 36.60
N ARG A 70 25.14 -34.63 36.00
CA ARG A 70 24.60 -35.93 36.52
C ARG A 70 23.50 -36.41 35.55
N ASP A 71 23.78 -37.32 34.62
CA ASP A 71 23.85 -38.80 34.70
C ASP A 71 22.47 -39.48 34.51
N GLU A 72 22.46 -40.57 33.72
CA GLU A 72 21.35 -41.51 33.39
C GLU A 72 20.33 -40.97 32.32
N GLU A 73 19.96 -41.65 31.22
CA GLU A 73 19.83 -43.07 30.91
C GLU A 73 19.57 -43.31 29.39
N ASP A 74 20.31 -44.25 28.80
CA ASP A 74 19.90 -45.32 27.86
C ASP A 74 18.57 -45.12 27.08
N SER A 75 18.54 -45.01 25.75
CA SER A 75 18.73 -46.14 24.82
C SER A 75 18.52 -45.66 23.37
N HIS A 76 19.55 -45.80 22.53
CA HIS A 76 19.37 -45.89 21.07
C HIS A 76 19.03 -47.35 20.75
N LEU A 77 17.85 -47.59 20.19
CA LEU A 77 17.52 -48.83 19.50
C LEU A 77 17.39 -48.51 18.01
N GLU A 78 18.15 -49.25 17.22
CA GLU A 78 18.26 -49.19 15.75
C GLU A 78 16.92 -49.37 15.02
#